data_AF-A0A2E2KLR2-F1
#
_entry.id   AF-A0A2E2KLR2-F1
#
_cell.length_a   1.000
_cell.length_b   1.000
_cell.length_c   1.000
_cell.angle_alpha   90.00
_cell.angle_beta   90.00
_cell.angle_gamma   90.00
#
_symmetry.space_group_name_H-M   'P 1'
#
loop_
_entity.id
_entity.type
_entity.pdbx_description
1 polymer ?
#
loop_
_entity_poly.entity_id
_entity_poly.type
_entity_poly.pdbx_seq_one_letter_code
_entity_poly.pdbx_strand_id
1 'polypeptide(L)'
;MVNVDLLKQVFSEAKKRHVYVSDAEQYGKAEHWEPGLMGDCEDFALWCREYLNTQGVKSDLIYCFTENRVGHLVLSVEGWILDNRCAEVVANTELIDSGYQFLRLGDGDGNWFEIVEGE
;
A
#
# COMPACT_ATOMS: atom_id res chain seq x y z
N MET A 1 -11.75 -12.22 9.37
CA MET A 1 -12.27 -12.41 7.99
C MET A 1 -12.74 -11.07 7.53
N VAL A 2 -11.85 -10.41 6.80
CA VAL A 2 -12.04 -9.07 6.28
C VAL A 2 -13.23 -9.03 5.32
N ASN A 3 -13.99 -7.94 5.39
CA ASN A 3 -15.01 -7.63 4.41
C ASN A 3 -14.34 -7.10 3.13
N VAL A 4 -14.18 -7.97 2.13
CA VAL A 4 -13.51 -7.61 0.86
C VAL A 4 -14.27 -6.53 0.09
N ASP A 5 -15.61 -6.47 0.21
CA ASP A 5 -16.41 -5.43 -0.45
C ASP A 5 -16.09 -4.04 0.11
N LEU A 6 -15.84 -3.94 1.43
CA LEU A 6 -15.36 -2.71 2.05
C LEU A 6 -13.99 -2.31 1.49
N LEU A 7 -13.04 -3.24 1.38
CA LEU A 7 -11.72 -2.96 0.80
C LEU A 7 -11.84 -2.44 -0.63
N LYS A 8 -12.66 -3.10 -1.47
CA LYS A 8 -12.92 -2.71 -2.85
C LYS A 8 -13.55 -1.33 -2.95
N GLN A 9 -14.49 -1.01 -2.06
CA GLN A 9 -15.11 0.31 -2.00
C GLN A 9 -14.06 1.39 -1.67
N VAL A 10 -13.27 1.20 -0.60
CA VAL A 10 -12.23 2.16 -0.19
C VAL A 10 -11.21 2.35 -1.30
N PHE A 11 -10.71 1.26 -1.88
CA PHE A 11 -9.76 1.30 -2.98
C PHE A 11 -10.32 2.02 -4.21
N SER A 12 -11.56 1.73 -4.60
CA SER A 12 -12.20 2.40 -5.74
C SER A 12 -12.34 3.90 -5.53
N GLU A 13 -12.72 4.33 -4.33
CA GLU A 13 -12.83 5.76 -3.98
C GLU A 13 -11.47 6.46 -3.95
N ALA A 14 -10.43 5.81 -3.39
CA ALA A 14 -9.06 6.31 -3.42
C ALA A 14 -8.56 6.46 -4.87
N LYS A 15 -8.69 5.38 -5.66
CA LYS A 15 -8.18 5.28 -7.03
C LYS A 15 -8.82 6.30 -7.98
N LYS A 16 -10.13 6.55 -7.86
CA LYS A 16 -10.84 7.57 -8.66
C LYS A 16 -10.30 8.99 -8.45
N ARG A 17 -9.77 9.26 -7.25
CA ARG A 17 -9.32 10.58 -6.80
C ARG A 17 -7.80 10.71 -6.80
N HIS A 18 -7.07 9.61 -7.00
CA HIS A 18 -5.63 9.57 -6.93
C HIS A 18 -5.00 10.29 -8.13
N VAL A 19 -4.08 11.20 -7.83
CA VAL A 19 -3.25 11.92 -8.78
C VAL A 19 -1.79 11.66 -8.39
N TYR A 20 -1.07 10.93 -9.23
CA TYR A 20 0.33 10.64 -8.98
C TYR A 20 1.18 11.90 -9.14
N VAL A 21 1.93 12.25 -8.10
CA VAL A 21 2.95 13.30 -8.09
C VAL A 21 4.08 12.81 -7.18
N SER A 22 5.33 12.90 -7.63
CA SER A 22 6.47 12.50 -6.78
C SER A 22 6.72 13.52 -5.66
N ASP A 23 7.29 13.10 -4.54
CA ASP A 23 7.69 13.99 -3.45
C ASP A 23 8.64 15.11 -3.86
N ALA A 24 9.54 14.81 -4.80
CA ALA A 24 10.47 15.79 -5.34
C ALA A 24 9.75 16.91 -6.08
N GLU A 25 8.67 16.58 -6.78
CA GLU A 25 7.83 17.55 -7.49
C GLU A 25 6.88 18.29 -6.53
N GLN A 26 6.23 17.58 -5.61
CA GLN A 26 5.21 18.13 -4.72
C GLN A 26 5.81 18.96 -3.58
N TYR A 27 6.90 18.49 -2.98
CA TYR A 27 7.48 19.04 -1.75
C TYR A 27 8.93 19.47 -1.89
N GLY A 28 9.59 19.19 -3.01
CA GLY A 28 11.02 19.46 -3.20
C GLY A 28 11.93 18.61 -2.32
N LYS A 29 11.45 17.45 -1.85
CA LYS A 29 12.15 16.52 -0.96
C LYS A 29 12.37 15.17 -1.66
N ALA A 30 13.35 14.42 -1.18
CA ALA A 30 13.55 13.05 -1.66
C ALA A 30 12.39 12.13 -1.22
N GLU A 31 11.92 12.31 0.02
CA GLU A 31 10.81 11.55 0.63
C GLU A 31 10.03 12.48 1.58
N HIS A 32 8.70 12.39 1.58
CA HIS A 32 7.77 13.13 2.42
C HIS A 32 6.43 12.41 2.56
N TRP A 33 6.31 11.60 3.61
CA TRP A 33 5.15 10.75 3.77
C TRP A 33 3.99 11.50 4.45
N GLU A 34 2.87 11.67 3.75
CA GLU A 34 1.65 12.27 4.28
C GLU A 34 0.41 11.59 3.69
N PRO A 35 -0.58 11.15 4.51
CA PRO A 35 -1.79 10.53 3.97
C PRO A 35 -2.47 11.42 2.92
N GLY A 36 -2.51 10.96 1.67
CA GLY A 36 -2.89 11.80 0.54
C GLY A 36 -3.32 11.02 -0.69
N LEU A 37 -4.19 11.65 -1.48
CA LEU A 37 -4.54 11.17 -2.82
C LEU A 37 -3.89 12.02 -3.93
N MET A 38 -3.10 13.01 -3.56
CA MET A 38 -2.15 13.68 -4.44
C MET A 38 -0.77 13.42 -3.87
N GLY A 39 0.01 12.63 -4.58
CA GLY A 39 1.24 12.03 -4.04
C GLY A 39 1.53 10.69 -4.70
N ASP A 40 2.56 10.00 -4.25
CA ASP A 40 3.03 8.75 -4.85
C ASP A 40 2.50 7.51 -4.10
N CYS A 41 3.34 6.54 -3.77
CA CYS A 41 2.88 5.22 -3.33
C CYS A 41 2.53 5.19 -1.84
N GLU A 42 3.36 5.80 -1.01
CA GLU A 42 3.16 5.86 0.44
C GLU A 42 1.94 6.70 0.80
N ASP A 43 1.73 7.83 0.13
CA ASP A 43 0.64 8.75 0.45
C ASP A 43 -0.71 8.07 0.21
N PHE A 44 -0.81 7.34 -0.92
CA PHE A 44 -1.98 6.53 -1.25
C PHE A 44 -2.22 5.41 -0.23
N ALA A 45 -1.16 4.68 0.14
CA ALA A 45 -1.25 3.58 1.10
C ALA A 45 -1.66 4.10 2.49
N LEU A 46 -1.10 5.23 2.91
CA LEU A 46 -1.41 5.91 4.18
C LEU A 46 -2.85 6.44 4.18
N TRP A 47 -3.33 7.02 3.08
CA TRP A 47 -4.72 7.46 2.96
C TRP A 47 -5.69 6.29 3.12
N CYS A 48 -5.44 5.17 2.41
CA CYS A 48 -6.25 3.97 2.53
C CYS A 48 -6.24 3.41 3.96
N ARG A 49 -5.07 3.41 4.61
CA ARG A 49 -4.91 2.98 6.01
C ARG A 49 -5.71 3.84 6.96
N GLU A 50 -5.64 5.16 6.84
CA GLU A 50 -6.40 6.07 7.69
C GLU A 50 -7.90 5.83 7.54
N TYR A 51 -8.40 5.73 6.30
CA TYR A 51 -9.81 5.48 6.06
C TYR A 51 -10.25 4.13 6.65
N LEU A 52 -9.50 3.04 6.42
CA LEU A 52 -9.80 1.72 6.98
C LEU A 52 -9.74 1.69 8.51
N ASN A 53 -8.80 2.41 9.11
CA ASN A 53 -8.71 2.57 10.56
C ASN A 53 -9.98 3.23 11.14
N THR A 54 -10.58 4.21 10.45
CA THR A 54 -11.88 4.79 10.89
C THR A 54 -13.02 3.77 10.89
N GLN A 55 -12.90 2.69 10.12
CA GLN A 55 -13.85 1.58 10.05
C GLN A 55 -13.48 0.42 10.99
N GLY A 56 -12.42 0.58 11.80
CA GLY A 56 -11.93 -0.45 12.72
C GLY A 56 -11.18 -1.60 12.03
N VAL A 57 -10.76 -1.42 10.78
CA VAL A 57 -9.99 -2.42 10.03
C VAL A 57 -8.50 -2.14 10.22
N LYS A 58 -7.79 -3.11 10.81
CA LYS A 58 -6.33 -3.06 10.93
C LYS A 58 -5.66 -3.42 9.60
N SER A 59 -4.55 -2.76 9.31
CA SER A 59 -3.80 -2.95 8.07
C SER A 59 -2.32 -2.70 8.31
N ASP A 60 -1.48 -3.42 7.57
CA ASP A 60 -0.03 -3.30 7.62
C ASP A 60 0.50 -2.65 6.34
N LEU A 61 1.57 -1.86 6.46
CA LEU A 61 2.31 -1.39 5.30
C LEU A 61 3.28 -2.49 4.86
N ILE A 62 3.47 -2.67 3.56
CA ILE A 62 4.49 -3.57 3.04
C ILE A 62 5.39 -2.78 2.10
N TYR A 63 6.69 -2.79 2.41
CA TYR A 63 7.72 -2.39 1.46
C TYR A 63 8.11 -3.58 0.60
N CYS A 64 8.04 -3.40 -0.71
CA CYS A 64 8.27 -4.43 -1.70
C CYS A 64 9.11 -3.92 -2.88
N PHE A 65 9.64 -4.85 -3.65
CA PHE A 65 10.01 -4.58 -5.04
C PHE A 65 8.89 -4.99 -5.98
N THR A 66 8.59 -4.12 -6.94
CA THR A 66 7.74 -4.43 -8.09
C THR A 66 8.42 -5.44 -9.02
N GLU A 67 7.69 -5.90 -10.05
CA GLU A 67 8.19 -6.79 -11.09
C GLU A 67 9.46 -6.27 -11.79
N ASN A 68 9.64 -4.95 -11.80
CA ASN A 68 10.77 -4.26 -12.40
C ASN A 68 11.89 -3.89 -11.41
N ARG A 69 11.91 -4.48 -10.21
CA ARG A 69 12.91 -4.22 -9.14
C ARG A 69 12.92 -2.79 -8.60
N VAL A 70 11.83 -2.05 -8.79
CA VAL A 70 11.65 -0.70 -8.23
C VAL A 70 11.02 -0.81 -6.85
N GLY A 71 11.56 -0.07 -5.87
CA GLY A 71 11.01 0.02 -4.52
C GLY A 71 9.61 0.62 -4.54
N HIS A 72 8.70 0.04 -3.76
CA HIS A 72 7.29 0.41 -3.74
C HIS A 72 6.66 0.11 -2.39
N LEU A 73 5.68 0.92 -1.99
CA LEU A 73 4.91 0.73 -0.76
C LEU A 73 3.46 0.39 -1.08
N VAL A 74 2.93 -0.65 -0.43
CA VAL A 74 1.54 -1.08 -0.55
C VAL A 74 0.89 -1.25 0.81
N LEU A 75 -0.44 -1.26 0.85
CA LEU A 75 -1.20 -1.56 2.06
C LEU A 75 -1.74 -3.00 2.02
N SER A 76 -1.61 -3.73 3.12
CA SER A 76 -2.06 -5.12 3.28
C SER A 76 -3.15 -5.25 4.34
N VAL A 77 -4.19 -6.02 4.05
CA VAL A 77 -5.27 -6.37 4.99
C VAL A 77 -5.60 -7.86 4.86
N GLU A 78 -5.21 -8.65 5.87
CA GLU A 78 -5.46 -10.11 5.89
C GLU A 78 -5.08 -10.82 4.56
N GLY A 79 -3.99 -10.38 3.90
CA GLY A 79 -3.51 -10.95 2.63
C GLY A 79 -4.03 -10.28 1.35
N TRP A 80 -4.99 -9.36 1.45
CA TRP A 80 -5.42 -8.50 0.35
C TRP A 80 -4.55 -7.25 0.25
N ILE A 81 -4.21 -6.85 -0.97
CA ILE A 81 -3.30 -5.74 -1.25
C ILE A 81 -4.05 -4.60 -1.93
N LEU A 82 -3.92 -3.40 -1.37
CA LEU A 82 -4.32 -2.14 -1.96
C LEU A 82 -3.06 -1.46 -2.51
N ASP A 83 -2.84 -1.63 -3.81
CA ASP A 83 -1.70 -1.08 -4.55
C ASP A 83 -2.19 -0.02 -5.55
N ASN A 84 -1.64 1.20 -5.49
CA ASN A 84 -2.01 2.28 -6.41
C ASN A 84 -1.63 1.97 -7.88
N ARG A 85 -0.85 0.93 -8.18
CA ARG A 85 -0.54 0.46 -9.54
C ARG A 85 -1.60 -0.49 -10.10
N CYS A 86 -2.34 -1.17 -9.23
CA CYS A 86 -3.38 -2.13 -9.61
C CYS A 86 -4.69 -1.43 -10.01
N ALA A 87 -5.51 -2.15 -10.79
CA ALA A 87 -6.85 -1.69 -11.17
C ALA A 87 -7.89 -1.95 -10.07
N GLU A 88 -7.65 -2.97 -9.22
CA GLU A 88 -8.51 -3.39 -8.12
C GLU A 88 -7.69 -3.92 -6.95
N VAL A 89 -8.39 -4.28 -5.86
CA VAL A 89 -7.79 -4.98 -4.72
C VAL A 89 -7.47 -6.41 -5.13
N VAL A 90 -6.22 -6.83 -4.96
CA VAL A 90 -5.73 -8.15 -5.40
C VAL A 90 -5.22 -8.97 -4.23
N ALA A 91 -5.13 -10.29 -4.41
CA ALA A 91 -4.50 -11.16 -3.42
C ALA A 91 -2.97 -10.99 -3.46
N ASN A 92 -2.30 -11.12 -2.33
CA ASN A 92 -0.83 -11.08 -2.27
C ASN A 92 -0.17 -12.11 -3.18
N THR A 93 -0.75 -13.31 -3.31
CA THR A 93 -0.25 -14.38 -4.19
C THR A 93 -0.24 -13.94 -5.64
N GLU A 94 -1.22 -13.15 -6.08
CA GLU A 94 -1.29 -12.65 -7.46
C GLU A 94 -0.13 -11.69 -7.76
N LEU A 95 0.23 -10.81 -6.81
CA LEU A 95 1.39 -9.93 -6.96
C LEU A 95 2.71 -10.70 -6.93
N ILE A 96 2.83 -11.70 -6.05
CA ILE A 96 4.00 -12.58 -6.01
C ILE A 96 4.16 -13.31 -7.35
N ASP A 97 3.08 -13.88 -7.88
CA ASP A 97 3.06 -14.56 -9.18
C ASP A 97 3.40 -13.59 -10.33
N SER A 98 3.05 -12.30 -10.20
CA SER A 98 3.43 -11.27 -11.16
C SER A 98 4.87 -10.76 -11.00
N GLY A 99 5.62 -11.26 -10.01
CA GLY A 99 7.04 -10.94 -9.78
C GLY A 99 7.33 -9.91 -8.70
N TYR A 100 6.35 -9.53 -7.87
CA TYR A 100 6.60 -8.69 -6.70
C TYR A 100 7.37 -9.49 -5.64
N GLN A 101 8.18 -8.78 -4.85
CA GLN A 101 8.89 -9.35 -3.71
C GLN A 101 8.60 -8.53 -2.47
N PHE A 102 7.91 -9.11 -1.51
CA PHE A 102 7.60 -8.45 -0.24
C PHE A 102 8.79 -8.60 0.70
N LEU A 103 9.33 -7.48 1.20
CA LEU A 103 10.60 -7.46 1.91
C LEU A 103 10.43 -7.12 3.39
N ARG A 104 9.61 -6.12 3.69
CA ARG A 104 9.41 -5.64 5.06
C ARG A 104 7.96 -5.32 5.32
N LEU A 105 7.49 -5.72 6.49
CA LEU A 105 6.20 -5.35 7.03
C LEU A 105 6.39 -4.19 8.02
N GLY A 106 5.68 -3.11 7.79
CA GLY A 106 5.56 -1.99 8.71
C GLY A 106 4.23 -2.08 9.46
N ASP A 107 4.27 -2.12 10.79
CA ASP A 107 3.05 -2.02 11.61
C ASP A 107 2.41 -0.63 11.51
N GLY A 108 3.18 0.32 10.96
CA GLY A 108 2.84 1.70 10.70
C GLY A 108 2.75 2.58 11.96
N ASP A 109 3.32 2.11 13.07
CA ASP A 109 3.75 2.89 14.24
C ASP A 109 5.27 3.17 14.18
N GLY A 110 5.90 2.88 13.05
CA GLY A 110 7.32 3.09 12.78
C GLY A 110 8.19 1.86 12.99
N ASN A 111 7.62 0.72 13.38
CA ASN A 111 8.37 -0.53 13.45
C ASN A 111 8.32 -1.25 12.11
N TRP A 112 9.48 -1.79 11.71
CA TRP A 112 9.65 -2.54 10.47
C TRP A 112 10.24 -3.91 10.76
N PHE A 113 9.61 -4.94 10.21
CA PHE A 113 9.95 -6.34 10.38
C PHE A 113 10.33 -6.93 9.03
N GLU A 114 11.44 -7.66 8.97
CA GLU A 114 11.83 -8.37 7.75
C GLU A 114 10.88 -9.55 7.51
N ILE A 115 10.41 -9.69 6.27
CA ILE A 115 9.62 -10.84 5.84
C ILE A 115 10.62 -11.90 5.38
N VAL A 116 10.86 -12.89 6.24
CA VAL A 116 11.74 -14.03 5.97
C VAL A 116 10.89 -15.28 5.73
N GLU A 117 11.35 -16.14 4.81
CA GLU A 117 10.79 -17.49 4.71
C GLU A 117 11.12 -18.25 6.00
N GLY A 118 10.12 -18.90 6.59
CA GLY A 118 10.35 -19.83 7.68
C GLY A 118 10.97 -21.11 7.13
N GLU A 119 12.08 -21.56 7.73
CA GLU A 119 12.65 -22.90 7.50
C GLU A 119 11.71 -24.03 7.94
#